data_AF-A0A2D7Z5R2-F1
#
_entry.id   AF-A0A2D7Z5R2-F1
#
_cell.length_a   1.000
_cell.length_b   1.000
_cell.length_c   1.000
_cell.angle_alpha   90.00
_cell.angle_beta   90.00
_cell.angle_gamma   90.00
#
_symmetry.space_group_name_H-M   'P 1'
#
loop_
_entity.id
_entity.type
_entity.pdbx_description
1 polymer ?
#
loop_
_entity_poly.entity_id
_entity_poly.type
_entity_poly.pdbx_seq_one_letter_code
_entity_poly.pdbx_strand_id
1 'polypeptide(L)'
;MPAEPLITLAAGDLIVDVAPQLGGRVARFDHKVGGARQPIFTPITDLGQDPAGPISGGCYPLVPFSNRIAGGRLAVAAESHRLAINEPARGHALHGHGAWRPWQVTA
;
A
#
# COMPACT_ATOMS: atom_id res chain seq x y z
N MET A 1 8.06 5.40 17.50
CA MET A 1 7.23 6.48 16.92
C MET A 1 5.77 6.08 17.11
N PRO A 2 4.88 6.96 17.58
CA PRO A 2 3.46 6.64 17.65
C PRO A 2 2.94 6.38 16.23
N ALA A 3 1.98 5.46 16.12
CA ALA A 3 1.31 5.15 14.86
C ALA A 3 0.59 6.40 14.34
N GLU A 4 0.86 6.82 13.10
CA GLU A 4 0.04 7.85 12.46
C GLU A 4 -1.42 7.37 12.35
N PRO A 5 -2.40 8.24 12.65
CA PRO A 5 -3.80 7.85 12.60
C PRO A 5 -4.27 7.60 11.16
N LEU A 6 -5.39 6.88 11.04
CA LEU A 6 -6.16 6.85 9.80
C LEU A 6 -6.60 8.27 9.42
N ILE A 7 -6.48 8.62 8.14
CA ILE A 7 -6.82 9.94 7.61
C ILE A 7 -8.04 9.80 6.69
N THR A 8 -9.13 10.46 7.05
CA THR A 8 -10.31 10.54 6.20
C THR A 8 -10.31 11.86 5.43
N LEU A 9 -10.40 11.76 4.11
CA LEU A 9 -10.59 12.89 3.20
C LEU A 9 -11.96 12.79 2.52
N ALA A 10 -12.58 13.93 2.24
CA ALA A 10 -13.85 13.98 1.52
C ALA A 10 -13.89 15.13 0.52
N ALA A 11 -14.48 14.88 -0.65
CA ALA A 11 -14.72 15.88 -1.68
C ALA A 11 -16.02 15.55 -2.41
N GLY A 12 -17.05 16.40 -2.24
CA GLY A 12 -18.39 16.10 -2.72
C GLY A 12 -18.92 14.79 -2.15
N ASP A 13 -19.32 13.87 -3.04
CA ASP A 13 -19.82 12.54 -2.68
C ASP A 13 -18.72 11.48 -2.52
N LEU A 14 -17.44 11.84 -2.70
CA LEU A 14 -16.31 10.93 -2.54
C LEU A 14 -15.73 10.99 -1.12
N ILE A 15 -15.44 9.83 -0.54
CA ILE A 15 -14.78 9.70 0.77
C ILE A 15 -13.65 8.68 0.67
N VAL A 16 -12.46 9.04 1.14
CA VAL A 16 -11.27 8.18 1.14
C VAL A 16 -10.73 8.07 2.56
N ASP A 17 -10.46 6.86 3.02
CA ASP A 17 -9.66 6.61 4.22
C ASP A 17 -8.26 6.13 3.81
N VAL A 18 -7.24 6.89 4.18
CA VAL A 18 -5.82 6.58 3.97
C VAL A 18 -5.23 6.10 5.28
N ALA A 19 -4.49 4.99 5.23
CA ALA A 19 -3.80 4.40 6.38
C ALA A 19 -2.27 4.52 6.19
N PRO A 20 -1.64 5.62 6.66
CA PRO A 20 -0.20 5.82 6.52
C PRO A 20 0.62 4.67 7.11
N GLN A 21 0.19 4.15 8.27
CA GLN A 21 0.86 3.05 8.97
C GLN A 21 0.80 1.71 8.22
N LEU A 22 -0.15 1.57 7.31
CA LEU A 22 -0.31 0.38 6.48
C LEU A 22 0.27 0.62 5.08
N GLY A 23 1.51 1.10 4.95
CA GLY A 23 2.09 1.26 3.60
C GLY A 23 1.53 2.43 2.79
N GLY A 24 0.94 3.43 3.45
CA GLY A 24 0.33 4.57 2.75
C GLY A 24 -0.88 4.19 1.90
N ARG A 25 -1.53 3.07 2.20
CA ARG A 25 -2.62 2.53 1.39
C ARG A 25 -3.93 3.28 1.58
N VAL A 26 -4.76 3.29 0.54
CA VAL A 26 -6.18 3.60 0.64
C VAL A 26 -6.86 2.38 1.24
N ALA A 27 -7.28 2.49 2.50
CA ALA A 27 -8.00 1.44 3.22
C ALA A 27 -9.48 1.37 2.83
N ARG A 28 -10.05 2.50 2.42
CA ARG A 28 -11.43 2.61 1.96
C ARG A 28 -11.57 3.72 0.94
N PHE A 29 -12.37 3.50 -0.09
CA PHE A 29 -12.77 4.54 -1.03
C PHE A 29 -14.23 4.33 -1.37
N ASP A 30 -15.08 5.31 -1.03
CA ASP A 30 -16.53 5.25 -1.24
C ASP A 30 -17.03 6.39 -2.12
N HIS A 31 -18.13 6.11 -2.81
CA HIS A 31 -19.02 7.10 -3.39
C HIS A 31 -20.34 7.11 -2.63
N LYS A 32 -20.85 8.29 -2.25
CA LYS A 32 -22.17 8.46 -1.67
C LYS A 32 -23.23 8.43 -2.77
N VAL A 33 -24.14 7.46 -2.72
CA VAL A 33 -25.26 7.34 -3.65
C VAL A 33 -26.54 7.25 -2.81
N GLY A 34 -27.46 8.21 -2.98
CA GLY A 34 -28.70 8.26 -2.21
C GLY A 34 -28.49 8.37 -0.69
N GLY A 35 -27.41 9.04 -0.26
CA GLY A 35 -27.03 9.18 1.15
C GLY A 35 -26.32 7.95 1.77
N ALA A 36 -26.26 6.82 1.05
CA ALA A 36 -25.53 5.63 1.48
C ALA A 36 -24.12 5.60 0.89
N ARG A 37 -23.15 5.07 1.65
CA ARG A 37 -21.78 4.86 1.17
C ARG A 37 -21.70 3.57 0.37
N GLN A 38 -21.33 3.65 -0.91
CA GLN A 38 -21.05 2.51 -1.76
C GLN A 38 -19.53 2.37 -1.95
N PRO A 39 -18.93 1.23 -1.57
CA PRO A 39 -17.49 1.03 -1.71
C PRO A 39 -17.08 0.92 -3.19
N ILE A 40 -16.08 1.69 -3.58
CA ILE A 40 -15.36 1.59 -4.86
C ILE A 40 -14.27 0.52 -4.75
N PHE A 41 -13.55 0.49 -3.62
CA PHE A 41 -12.57 -0.55 -3.32
C PHE A 41 -13.10 -1.51 -2.25
N THR A 42 -12.66 -2.76 -2.26
CA THR A 42 -12.88 -3.67 -1.14
C THR A 42 -12.28 -3.06 0.13
N PRO A 43 -13.08 -2.71 1.14
CA PRO A 43 -12.57 -2.00 2.31
C PRO A 43 -11.72 -2.94 3.19
N ILE A 44 -10.69 -2.37 3.81
CA ILE A 44 -9.92 -3.04 4.86
C ILE A 44 -10.68 -2.81 6.18
N THR A 45 -11.17 -3.90 6.78
CA THR A 45 -11.98 -3.82 8.01
C THR A 45 -11.15 -3.97 9.28
N ASP A 46 -9.94 -4.51 9.20
CA ASP A 46 -9.01 -4.67 10.32
C ASP A 46 -7.78 -3.79 10.09
N LEU A 47 -7.75 -2.64 10.77
CA LEU A 47 -6.65 -1.67 10.67
C LEU A 47 -5.49 -1.99 11.62
N GLY A 48 -5.62 -3.02 12.47
CA GLY A 48 -4.57 -3.49 13.37
C GLY A 48 -3.62 -4.52 12.74
N GLN A 49 -3.81 -4.85 11.46
CA GLN A 49 -3.01 -5.83 10.74
C GLN A 49 -1.54 -5.39 10.58
N ASP A 50 -0.64 -6.37 10.60
CA ASP A 50 0.76 -6.14 10.24
C ASP A 50 0.83 -5.69 8.76
N PRO A 51 1.41 -4.52 8.46
CA PRO A 51 1.64 -4.09 7.08
C PRO A 51 2.41 -5.12 6.25
N ALA A 52 3.30 -5.92 6.86
CA ALA A 52 4.06 -6.97 6.16
C ALA A 52 3.28 -8.26 5.91
N GLY A 53 2.04 -8.37 6.42
CA GLY A 53 1.15 -9.50 6.18
C GLY A 53 0.36 -9.39 4.87
N PRO A 54 -0.30 -10.48 4.43
CA PRO A 54 -1.21 -10.45 3.29
C PRO A 54 -2.46 -9.61 3.66
N ILE A 55 -2.47 -8.35 3.24
CA ILE A 55 -3.63 -7.47 3.41
C ILE A 55 -4.53 -7.61 2.19
N SER A 56 -5.74 -8.10 2.41
CA SER A 56 -6.79 -8.19 1.39
C SER A 56 -7.57 -6.88 1.31
N GLY A 57 -7.73 -6.35 0.10
CA GLY A 57 -8.49 -5.12 -0.16
C GLY A 57 -7.66 -3.84 -0.14
N GLY A 58 -8.36 -2.72 -0.34
CA GLY A 58 -7.78 -1.40 -0.50
C GLY A 58 -6.98 -1.22 -1.79
N CYS A 59 -6.19 -0.15 -1.83
CA CYS A 59 -5.24 0.15 -2.90
C CYS A 59 -3.93 0.61 -2.28
N TYR A 60 -2.81 -0.02 -2.65
CA TYR A 60 -1.50 0.24 -2.04
C TYR A 60 -0.44 0.57 -3.10
N PRO A 61 0.55 1.42 -2.77
CA PRO A 61 1.58 1.85 -3.71
C PRO A 61 2.61 0.74 -3.97
N LEU A 62 2.91 0.52 -5.25
CA LEU A 62 3.95 -0.42 -5.70
C LEU A 62 5.22 0.36 -6.04
N VAL A 63 5.93 0.79 -5.00
CA VAL A 63 7.13 1.64 -5.14
C VAL A 63 8.33 1.02 -4.44
N PRO A 64 9.54 1.08 -5.04
CA PRO A 64 9.86 1.81 -6.27
C PRO A 64 9.58 1.06 -7.57
N PHE A 65 9.03 -0.15 -7.53
CA PHE A 65 8.71 -0.93 -8.73
C PHE A 65 7.45 -1.76 -8.55
N SER A 66 6.79 -2.05 -9.67
CA SER A 66 5.67 -2.98 -9.73
C SER A 66 6.13 -4.38 -10.14
N ASN A 67 5.38 -5.38 -9.69
CA ASN A 67 5.61 -6.80 -9.92
C ASN A 67 7.02 -7.26 -9.53
N ARG A 68 7.56 -8.25 -10.26
CA ARG A 68 8.75 -9.01 -9.88
C ARG A 68 10.01 -8.48 -10.54
N ILE A 69 11.10 -8.53 -9.79
CA ILE A 69 12.47 -8.48 -10.30
C ILE A 69 13.11 -9.85 -10.09
N ALA A 70 13.47 -10.49 -11.20
CA ALA A 70 14.00 -11.84 -11.22
C ALA A 70 15.30 -11.94 -10.40
N GLY A 71 15.35 -12.91 -9.48
CA GLY A 71 16.49 -13.12 -8.60
C GLY A 71 16.85 -11.93 -7.71
N GLY A 72 15.99 -10.92 -7.60
CA GLY A 72 16.29 -9.66 -6.92
C GLY A 72 17.48 -8.92 -7.53
N ARG A 73 17.76 -9.10 -8.83
CA ARG A 73 18.89 -8.46 -9.51
C ARG A 73 18.40 -7.44 -10.51
N LEU A 74 18.85 -6.21 -10.35
CA LEU A 74 18.52 -5.09 -11.23
C LEU A 74 19.80 -4.42 -11.67
N ALA A 75 20.02 -4.30 -12.98
CA ALA A 75 21.10 -3.50 -13.54
C ALA A 75 20.56 -2.11 -13.92
N VAL A 76 21.19 -1.06 -13.44
CA VAL A 76 20.87 0.34 -13.76
C VAL A 76 22.15 1.03 -14.17
N ALA A 77 22.23 1.51 -15.41
CA ALA A 77 23.46 2.02 -16.00
C ALA A 77 24.63 1.01 -15.84
N ALA A 78 25.75 1.45 -15.25
CA ALA A 78 26.92 0.61 -14.99
C ALA A 78 26.87 -0.12 -13.63
N GLU A 79 25.76 0.01 -12.88
CA GLU A 79 25.63 -0.55 -11.53
C GLU A 79 24.68 -1.75 -11.49
N SER A 80 25.02 -2.72 -10.64
CA SER A 80 24.19 -3.89 -10.36
C SER A 80 23.71 -3.83 -8.92
N HIS A 81 22.40 -3.71 -8.73
CA HIS A 81 21.75 -3.70 -7.43
C HIS A 81 21.21 -5.10 -7.07
N ARG A 82 21.29 -5.42 -5.78
CA ARG A 82 20.66 -6.60 -5.18
C ARG A 82 19.54 -6.16 -4.25
N LEU A 83 18.34 -6.63 -4.54
CA LEU A 83 17.12 -6.38 -3.79
C LEU A 83 16.85 -7.56 -2.87
N ALA A 84 16.23 -7.28 -1.71
CA ALA A 84 15.79 -8.33 -0.81
C ALA A 84 14.71 -9.21 -1.48
N ILE A 85 14.84 -10.52 -1.32
CA ILE A 85 13.85 -11.49 -1.80
C ILE A 85 12.71 -11.56 -0.78
N ASN A 86 11.60 -10.89 -1.09
CA ASN A 86 10.37 -10.92 -0.29
C ASN A 86 9.31 -11.88 -0.87
N GLU A 87 9.61 -12.58 -1.96
CA GLU A 87 8.84 -13.74 -2.44
C GLU A 87 9.73 -14.99 -2.49
N PRO A 88 10.07 -15.62 -1.34
CA PRO A 88 11.10 -16.66 -1.25
C PRO A 88 10.77 -17.91 -2.06
N ALA A 89 9.50 -18.32 -2.08
CA ALA A 89 9.05 -19.50 -2.82
C ALA A 89 9.32 -19.43 -4.33
N ARG A 90 9.45 -18.20 -4.88
CA ARG A 90 9.76 -17.97 -6.30
C ARG A 90 11.15 -17.36 -6.52
N GLY A 91 11.86 -17.00 -5.45
CA GLY A 91 13.20 -16.41 -5.54
C GLY A 91 13.21 -15.03 -6.20
N HIS A 92 12.19 -14.20 -5.96
CA HIS A 92 12.06 -12.88 -6.59
C HIS A 92 11.88 -11.76 -5.55
N ALA A 93 12.30 -10.55 -5.92
CA ALA A 93 11.84 -9.33 -5.26
C ALA A 93 10.51 -8.92 -5.89
N LEU A 94 9.54 -8.49 -5.09
CA LEU A 94 8.15 -8.25 -5.50
C LEU A 94 7.66 -6.90 -4.93
N HIS A 95 7.08 -6.05 -5.79
CA HIS A 95 6.31 -4.86 -5.42
C HIS A 95 7.05 -3.76 -4.63
N GLY A 96 8.38 -3.78 -4.62
CA GLY A 96 9.16 -2.82 -3.84
C GLY A 96 8.92 -2.94 -2.34
N HIS A 97 9.09 -1.83 -1.63
CA HIS A 97 9.00 -1.78 -0.17
C HIS A 97 7.99 -0.75 0.36
N GLY A 98 7.44 0.11 -0.50
CA GLY A 98 6.54 1.18 -0.08
C GLY A 98 5.27 0.67 0.60
N ALA A 99 4.68 -0.42 0.09
CA ALA A 99 3.50 -1.04 0.69
C ALA A 99 3.75 -1.69 2.06
N TRP A 100 5.03 -1.92 2.42
CA TRP A 100 5.46 -2.69 3.59
C TRP A 100 6.10 -1.84 4.68
N ARG A 101 6.01 -0.50 4.57
CA ARG A 101 6.58 0.43 5.53
C ARG A 101 5.58 1.51 5.90
N PRO A 102 5.56 2.01 7.14
CA PRO A 102 4.74 3.17 7.47
C PRO A 102 5.20 4.39 6.66
N TRP A 103 4.24 5.18 6.22
CA TRP A 103 4.46 6.46 5.56
C TRP A 103 4.38 7.59 6.58
N GLN A 104 5.04 8.71 6.27
CA GLN A 104 4.95 9.95 7.01
C GLN A 104 4.11 10.95 6.22
N VAL A 105 3.11 11.55 6.88
CA VAL A 105 2.30 12.61 6.28
C VAL A 105 3.05 13.94 6.36
N THR A 106 3.01 14.71 5.28
CA THR A 106 3.67 16.03 5.16
C THR A 106 2.65 17.10 4.78
N ALA A 107 3.02 18.37 4.97
CA ALA A 107 2.17 19.55 4.76
C ALA A 107 2.32 20.14 3.35
#